data_AF-A0A1Y1KMQ0-F1
#
_entry.id   AF-A0A1Y1KMQ0-F1
#
_cell.length_a   1.000
_cell.length_b   1.000
_cell.length_c   1.000
_cell.angle_alpha   90.00
_cell.angle_beta   90.00
_cell.angle_gamma   90.00
#
_symmetry.space_group_name_H-M   'P 1'
#
loop_
_entity.id
_entity.type
_entity.pdbx_description
1 polymer ?
#
loop_
_entity_poly.entity_id
_entity_poly.type
_entity_poly.pdbx_seq_one_letter_code
_entity_poly.pdbx_strand_id
1 'polypeptide(L)'
;MGPSHHVRLSGCALSSTQKYKTPLSDLHVDMQVNADLEMSGQFEWMDLDTDENEHSIEMHLPYIAKIMETYKNQFTIVPILVGSLSPEKEAFYGRLLSSYLADPQNLFVISSDFCHWGQRFRYTYYDRSCGNIYQSIEALDRAGMSIIENLNPTEFTNYLKKYGNTICGRHPIGILLQAVQELLRNDSTISANLKFLKYAQSSQCRNVNDSSVSYASAALVFE
;
A
#
# COMPACT_ATOMS: atom_id res chain seq x y z
N MET A 1 -2.64 -5.50 1.61
CA MET A 1 -2.50 -5.24 0.16
C MET A 1 -1.06 -4.85 -0.13
N GLY A 2 -0.39 -5.56 -1.03
CA GLY A 2 1.00 -5.25 -1.41
C GLY A 2 1.17 -5.16 -2.93
N PRO A 3 2.07 -4.29 -3.44
CA PRO A 3 2.33 -4.19 -4.87
C PRO A 3 3.06 -5.43 -5.40
N SER A 4 2.82 -5.81 -6.66
CA SER A 4 3.61 -6.84 -7.33
C SER A 4 4.90 -6.28 -7.92
N HIS A 5 6.02 -6.93 -7.60
CA HIS A 5 7.35 -6.60 -8.14
C HIS A 5 7.81 -7.56 -9.23
N HIS A 6 7.36 -8.80 -9.19
CA HIS A 6 7.91 -9.88 -10.02
C HIS A 6 7.03 -10.25 -11.22
N VAL A 7 5.71 -10.17 -11.08
CA VAL A 7 4.76 -10.59 -12.12
C VAL A 7 4.03 -9.39 -12.73
N ARG A 8 3.73 -9.48 -14.03
CA ARG A 8 2.89 -8.49 -14.71
C ARG A 8 1.43 -8.79 -14.42
N LEU A 9 0.89 -8.12 -13.41
CA LEU A 9 -0.51 -8.21 -13.04
C LEU A 9 -1.22 -6.91 -13.44
N SER A 10 -2.37 -7.02 -14.12
CA SER A 10 -3.17 -5.84 -14.53
C SER A 10 -4.37 -5.58 -13.61
N GLY A 11 -4.59 -6.44 -12.62
CA GLY A 11 -5.66 -6.38 -11.63
C GLY A 11 -5.12 -6.65 -10.23
N CYS A 12 -5.91 -7.35 -9.42
CA CYS A 12 -5.52 -7.85 -8.11
C CYS A 12 -5.59 -9.38 -8.10
N ALA A 13 -4.75 -10.01 -7.28
CA ALA A 13 -4.73 -11.46 -7.12
C ALA A 13 -4.81 -11.86 -5.64
N LEU A 14 -5.43 -13.01 -5.37
CA LEU A 14 -5.62 -13.59 -4.05
C LEU A 14 -4.71 -14.80 -3.86
N SER A 15 -4.34 -15.09 -2.62
CA SER A 15 -3.58 -16.31 -2.30
C SER A 15 -4.46 -17.55 -2.38
N SER A 16 -3.99 -18.57 -3.09
CA SER A 16 -4.61 -19.90 -3.15
C SER A 16 -4.29 -20.77 -1.92
N THR A 17 -3.44 -20.27 -1.01
CA THR A 17 -3.02 -20.99 0.19
C THR A 17 -3.97 -20.78 1.36
N GLN A 18 -3.96 -21.72 2.31
CA GLN A 18 -4.76 -21.61 3.54
C GLN A 18 -4.04 -20.89 4.68
N LYS A 19 -2.71 -20.78 4.60
CA LYS A 19 -1.86 -20.25 5.68
C LYS A 19 -0.57 -19.67 5.13
N TYR A 20 -0.12 -18.59 5.74
CA TYR A 20 1.24 -18.08 5.58
C TYR A 20 2.05 -18.39 6.81
N LYS A 21 3.24 -18.97 6.61
CA LYS A 21 4.17 -19.23 7.71
C LYS A 21 4.90 -17.95 8.09
N THR A 22 5.17 -17.77 9.37
CA THR A 22 6.10 -16.75 9.85
C THR A 22 7.04 -17.38 10.88
N PRO A 23 8.19 -16.76 11.20
CA PRO A 23 9.06 -17.23 12.27
C PRO A 23 8.40 -17.25 13.66
N LEU A 24 7.27 -16.56 13.86
CA LEU A 24 6.59 -16.44 15.15
C LEU A 24 5.39 -17.39 15.28
N SER A 25 4.52 -17.39 14.28
CA SER A 25 3.35 -18.28 14.16
C SER A 25 2.79 -18.27 12.74
N ASP A 26 2.14 -19.36 12.34
CA ASP A 26 1.36 -19.39 11.10
C ASP A 26 0.16 -18.44 11.19
N LEU A 27 -0.16 -17.75 10.09
CA LEU A 27 -1.32 -16.88 9.94
C LEU A 27 -2.31 -17.54 8.98
N HIS A 28 -3.58 -17.69 9.41
CA HIS A 28 -4.61 -18.32 8.59
C HIS A 28 -5.23 -17.35 7.61
N VAL A 29 -5.37 -17.78 6.36
CA VAL A 29 -6.03 -17.02 5.30
C VAL A 29 -7.55 -17.14 5.46
N ASP A 30 -8.27 -16.02 5.35
CA ASP A 30 -9.72 -16.01 5.38
C ASP A 30 -10.29 -16.51 4.05
N MET A 31 -10.58 -17.81 3.99
CA MET A 31 -11.07 -18.45 2.77
C MET A 31 -12.48 -18.00 2.40
N GLN A 32 -13.30 -17.54 3.36
CA GLN A 32 -14.64 -17.03 3.06
C GLN A 32 -14.55 -15.67 2.37
N VAL A 33 -13.74 -14.76 2.92
CA VAL A 33 -13.51 -13.46 2.27
C VAL A 33 -12.86 -13.64 0.90
N ASN A 34 -11.90 -14.55 0.76
CA ASN A 34 -11.32 -14.86 -0.56
C ASN A 34 -12.37 -15.34 -1.55
N ALA A 35 -13.29 -16.23 -1.15
CA ALA A 35 -14.38 -16.69 -2.01
C ALA A 35 -15.34 -15.55 -2.40
N ASP A 36 -15.69 -14.68 -1.45
CA ASP A 36 -16.55 -13.52 -1.71
C ASP A 36 -15.90 -12.53 -2.70
N LEU A 37 -14.59 -12.29 -2.56
CA LEU A 37 -13.82 -11.46 -3.48
C LEU A 37 -13.69 -12.14 -4.86
N GLU A 38 -13.45 -13.45 -4.92
CA GLU A 38 -13.40 -14.20 -6.17
C GLU A 38 -14.73 -14.11 -6.94
N MET A 39 -15.88 -14.23 -6.26
CA MET A 39 -17.21 -14.16 -6.88
C MET A 39 -17.48 -12.84 -7.61
N SER A 40 -16.74 -11.76 -7.31
CA SER A 40 -16.81 -10.53 -8.10
C SER A 40 -16.35 -10.69 -9.55
N GLY A 41 -15.56 -11.74 -9.84
CA GLY A 41 -14.93 -12.00 -11.14
C GLY A 41 -13.78 -11.06 -11.47
N GLN A 42 -13.22 -10.38 -10.46
CA GLN A 42 -12.23 -9.30 -10.64
C GLN A 42 -10.87 -9.63 -10.03
N PHE A 43 -10.73 -10.80 -9.42
CA PHE A 43 -9.49 -11.26 -8.81
C PHE A 43 -8.97 -12.48 -9.55
N GLU A 44 -7.66 -12.51 -9.75
CA GLU A 44 -6.94 -13.70 -10.20
C GLU A 44 -6.47 -14.50 -8.98
N TRP A 45 -6.11 -15.77 -9.17
CA TRP A 45 -5.45 -16.56 -8.13
C TRP A 45 -3.95 -16.56 -8.37
N MET A 46 -3.17 -16.29 -7.32
CA MET A 46 -1.72 -16.49 -7.37
C MET A 46 -1.42 -18.00 -7.40
N ASP A 47 -0.54 -18.40 -8.30
CA ASP A 47 0.16 -19.69 -8.14
C ASP A 47 1.15 -19.60 -6.97
N LEU A 48 1.56 -20.76 -6.46
CA LEU A 48 2.40 -20.82 -5.25
C LEU A 48 3.76 -20.13 -5.49
N ASP A 49 4.32 -20.26 -6.68
CA ASP A 49 5.60 -19.62 -7.03
C ASP A 49 5.48 -18.09 -7.02
N THR A 50 4.41 -17.52 -7.57
CA THR A 50 4.15 -16.08 -7.54
C THR A 50 4.01 -15.60 -6.10
N ASP A 51 3.27 -16.36 -5.30
CA ASP A 51 3.00 -16.03 -3.90
C ASP A 51 4.29 -16.04 -3.05
N GLU A 52 5.06 -17.13 -3.11
CA GLU A 52 6.31 -17.29 -2.34
C GLU A 52 7.44 -16.38 -2.83
N ASN A 53 7.44 -15.94 -4.09
CA ASN A 53 8.44 -14.99 -4.60
C ASN A 53 8.13 -13.52 -4.26
N GLU A 54 6.90 -13.18 -3.87
CA GLU A 54 6.51 -11.80 -3.59
C GLU A 54 6.73 -11.43 -2.13
N HIS A 55 7.59 -10.43 -1.90
CA HIS A 55 7.96 -10.00 -0.56
C HIS A 55 7.10 -8.85 -0.03
N SER A 56 6.37 -8.13 -0.89
CA SER A 56 5.65 -6.92 -0.48
C SER A 56 4.55 -7.17 0.55
N ILE A 57 3.99 -8.38 0.56
CA ILE A 57 3.03 -8.86 1.57
C ILE A 57 3.78 -9.52 2.73
N GLU A 58 4.76 -10.38 2.43
CA GLU A 58 5.52 -11.15 3.43
C GLU A 58 6.13 -10.26 4.52
N MET A 59 6.67 -9.09 4.15
CA MET A 59 7.31 -8.16 5.09
C MET A 59 6.38 -7.65 6.21
N HIS A 60 5.06 -7.75 6.04
CA HIS A 60 4.10 -7.37 7.09
C HIS A 60 3.77 -8.51 8.04
N LEU A 61 3.96 -9.77 7.62
CA LEU A 61 3.44 -10.93 8.34
C LEU A 61 4.09 -11.13 9.71
N PRO A 62 5.43 -11.01 9.89
CA PRO A 62 6.03 -11.09 11.23
C PRO A 62 5.55 -9.96 12.15
N TYR A 63 5.34 -8.75 11.62
CA TYR A 63 4.83 -7.61 12.38
C TYR A 63 3.40 -7.86 12.86
N ILE A 64 2.53 -8.33 11.97
CA ILE A 64 1.13 -8.69 12.30
C ILE A 64 1.11 -9.81 13.34
N ALA A 65 1.87 -10.90 13.11
CA ALA A 65 1.98 -12.01 14.05
C ALA A 65 2.42 -11.55 15.44
N LYS A 66 3.37 -10.60 15.52
CA LYS A 66 3.86 -10.08 16.80
C LYS A 66 2.84 -9.19 17.50
N ILE A 67 2.21 -8.26 16.79
CA ILE A 67 1.24 -7.32 17.38
C ILE A 67 -0.02 -8.06 17.83
N MET A 68 -0.44 -9.08 17.09
CA MET A 68 -1.65 -9.86 17.36
C MET A 68 -1.39 -11.13 18.16
N GLU A 69 -0.22 -11.28 18.79
CA GLU A 69 0.21 -12.52 19.47
C GLU A 69 -0.80 -13.01 20.53
N THR A 70 -1.41 -12.10 21.29
CA THR A 70 -2.44 -12.43 22.29
C THR A 70 -3.77 -12.89 21.68
N TYR A 71 -3.99 -12.59 20.40
CA TYR A 71 -5.18 -12.89 19.61
C TYR A 71 -4.92 -13.93 18.52
N LYS A 72 -3.80 -14.67 18.54
CA LYS A 72 -3.31 -15.55 17.46
C LYS A 72 -4.29 -16.55 16.81
N ASN A 73 -5.43 -16.84 17.44
CA ASN A 73 -6.48 -17.72 16.92
C ASN A 73 -7.84 -17.01 16.75
N GLN A 74 -7.85 -15.68 16.79
CA GLN A 74 -9.04 -14.82 16.76
C GLN A 74 -9.02 -13.82 15.60
N PHE A 75 -8.06 -13.95 14.68
CA PHE A 75 -7.99 -13.16 13.47
C PHE A 75 -7.55 -14.03 12.30
N THR A 76 -7.87 -13.56 11.10
CA THR A 76 -7.45 -14.13 9.81
C THR A 76 -6.79 -13.03 8.98
N ILE A 77 -6.11 -13.42 7.90
CA ILE A 77 -5.52 -12.48 6.94
C ILE A 77 -6.12 -12.67 5.55
N VAL A 78 -6.14 -11.59 4.77
CA VAL A 78 -6.56 -11.59 3.35
C VAL A 78 -5.41 -11.01 2.51
N PRO A 79 -4.47 -11.84 2.04
CA PRO A 79 -3.39 -11.41 1.16
C PRO A 79 -3.95 -11.01 -0.21
N ILE A 80 -3.78 -9.74 -0.56
CA ILE A 80 -4.16 -9.21 -1.87
C ILE A 80 -2.92 -8.61 -2.52
N LEU A 81 -2.49 -9.24 -3.61
CA LEU A 81 -1.44 -8.75 -4.49
C LEU A 81 -2.03 -7.75 -5.49
N VAL A 82 -1.48 -6.55 -5.56
CA VAL A 82 -1.97 -5.46 -6.38
C VAL A 82 -1.01 -5.22 -7.54
N GLY A 83 -1.52 -5.35 -8.75
CA GLY A 83 -0.76 -5.14 -9.98
C GLY A 83 -0.62 -3.67 -10.38
N SER A 84 -0.30 -3.46 -11.64
CA SER A 84 -0.30 -2.13 -12.25
C SER A 84 -1.71 -1.76 -12.68
N LEU A 85 -2.32 -0.84 -11.94
CA LEU A 85 -3.71 -0.43 -12.14
C LEU A 85 -3.79 0.91 -12.88
N SER A 86 -4.88 1.09 -13.64
CA SER A 86 -5.31 2.41 -14.09
C SER A 86 -6.11 3.11 -12.99
N PRO A 87 -6.26 4.45 -13.01
CA PRO A 87 -7.10 5.17 -12.04
C PRO A 87 -8.54 4.64 -11.96
N GLU A 88 -9.09 4.18 -13.09
CA GLU A 88 -10.43 3.59 -13.16
C GLU A 88 -10.48 2.24 -12.43
N LYS A 89 -9.44 1.41 -12.55
CA LYS A 89 -9.31 0.15 -11.80
C LYS A 89 -9.08 0.40 -10.32
N GLU A 90 -8.27 1.39 -9.94
CA GLU A 90 -8.10 1.80 -8.54
C GLU A 90 -9.45 2.23 -7.93
N ALA A 91 -10.24 3.03 -8.65
CA ALA A 91 -11.58 3.43 -8.24
C ALA A 91 -12.52 2.21 -8.12
N PHE A 92 -12.43 1.28 -9.06
CA PHE A 92 -13.22 0.05 -9.06
C PHE A 92 -12.92 -0.82 -7.83
N TYR A 93 -11.66 -1.18 -7.59
CA TYR A 93 -11.28 -1.98 -6.42
C TYR A 93 -11.53 -1.22 -5.11
N GLY A 94 -11.34 0.10 -5.09
CA GLY A 94 -11.68 0.93 -3.93
C GLY A 94 -13.14 0.80 -3.54
N ARG A 95 -14.07 0.89 -4.50
CA ARG A 95 -15.50 0.65 -4.25
C ARG A 95 -15.82 -0.78 -3.85
N LEU A 96 -15.17 -1.76 -4.47
CA LEU A 96 -15.38 -3.17 -4.15
C LEU A 96 -14.97 -3.48 -2.70
N LEU A 97 -13.86 -2.89 -2.25
CA LEU A 97 -13.30 -3.15 -0.93
C LEU A 97 -13.83 -2.21 0.17
N SER A 98 -14.64 -1.20 -0.17
CA SER A 98 -15.09 -0.19 0.80
C SER A 98 -15.96 -0.77 1.90
N SER A 99 -16.82 -1.76 1.59
CA SER A 99 -17.63 -2.44 2.61
C SER A 99 -16.79 -3.17 3.65
N TYR A 100 -15.69 -3.80 3.23
CA TYR A 100 -14.74 -4.42 4.14
C TYR A 100 -13.97 -3.37 4.95
N LEU A 101 -13.66 -2.21 4.37
CA LEU A 101 -12.99 -1.12 5.07
C LEU A 101 -13.89 -0.45 6.12
N ALA A 102 -15.21 -0.43 5.91
CA ALA A 102 -16.18 0.12 6.84
C ALA A 102 -16.42 -0.75 8.08
N ASP A 103 -16.09 -2.04 8.00
CA ASP A 103 -16.26 -2.96 9.12
C ASP A 103 -15.18 -2.69 10.20
N PRO A 104 -15.56 -2.31 11.44
CA PRO A 104 -14.61 -2.03 12.51
C PRO A 104 -13.83 -3.26 12.99
N GLN A 105 -14.19 -4.47 12.56
CA GLN A 105 -13.44 -5.70 12.83
C GLN A 105 -12.27 -5.91 11.85
N ASN A 106 -12.21 -5.14 10.76
CA ASN A 106 -11.20 -5.28 9.73
C ASN A 106 -10.06 -4.26 9.89
N LEU A 107 -8.87 -4.66 9.44
CA LEU A 107 -7.69 -3.80 9.34
C LEU A 107 -7.08 -3.90 7.94
N PHE A 108 -6.92 -2.76 7.29
CA PHE A 108 -6.24 -2.67 6.00
C PHE A 108 -4.77 -2.29 6.20
N VAL A 109 -3.87 -3.21 5.87
CA VAL A 109 -2.43 -2.93 5.81
C VAL A 109 -2.03 -2.65 4.36
N ILE A 110 -1.58 -1.42 4.09
CA ILE A 110 -1.14 -0.97 2.77
C ILE A 110 0.39 -0.97 2.72
N SER A 111 0.97 -1.86 1.92
CA SER A 111 2.43 -1.96 1.77
C SER A 111 2.96 -0.94 0.76
N SER A 112 3.86 -0.07 1.19
CA SER A 112 4.58 0.85 0.29
C SER A 112 5.85 1.40 0.93
N ASP A 113 6.94 1.35 0.17
CA ASP A 113 8.05 2.31 0.27
C ASP A 113 7.72 3.58 -0.52
N PHE A 114 8.43 4.66 -0.22
CA PHE A 114 8.31 5.97 -0.88
C PHE A 114 9.41 6.15 -1.94
N CYS A 115 10.07 7.30 -2.06
CA CYS A 115 11.04 7.54 -3.12
C CYS A 115 12.23 6.54 -3.11
N HIS A 116 12.40 5.83 -4.22
CA HIS A 116 13.61 5.10 -4.59
C HIS A 116 14.48 6.02 -5.46
N TRP A 117 15.36 6.79 -4.82
CA TRP A 117 16.19 7.78 -5.49
C TRP A 117 17.57 7.22 -5.86
N GLY A 118 18.04 7.52 -7.07
CA GLY A 118 19.39 7.22 -7.55
C GLY A 118 19.42 6.61 -8.94
N GLN A 119 20.60 6.59 -9.55
CA GLN A 119 20.80 6.06 -10.91
C GLN A 119 20.33 4.60 -11.06
N ARG A 120 20.52 3.77 -10.03
CA ARG A 120 20.08 2.35 -10.03
C ARG A 120 18.56 2.18 -10.17
N PHE A 121 17.78 3.19 -9.80
CA PHE A 121 16.33 3.21 -9.94
C PHE A 121 15.87 3.99 -11.19
N ARG A 122 16.82 4.57 -11.95
CA ARG A 122 16.55 5.50 -13.06
C ARG A 122 15.67 6.69 -12.65
N TYR A 123 15.81 7.13 -11.40
CA TYR A 123 15.05 8.25 -10.86
C TYR A 123 15.96 9.15 -10.04
N THR A 124 16.24 10.35 -10.54
CA THR A 124 17.15 11.32 -9.92
C THR A 124 16.55 12.72 -9.91
N TYR A 125 15.23 12.83 -9.73
CA TYR A 125 14.56 14.14 -9.57
C TYR A 125 15.23 14.92 -8.44
N TYR A 126 15.57 16.18 -8.68
CA TYR A 126 16.23 17.02 -7.70
C TYR A 126 15.82 18.47 -7.88
N ASP A 127 15.06 18.96 -6.90
CA ASP A 127 14.76 20.37 -6.73
C ASP A 127 15.87 21.05 -5.93
N ARG A 128 16.69 21.83 -6.64
CA ARG A 128 17.83 22.56 -6.06
C ARG A 128 17.42 23.61 -5.03
N SER A 129 16.17 24.07 -5.04
CA SER A 129 15.68 25.03 -4.05
C SER A 129 15.57 24.42 -2.64
N CYS A 130 15.50 23.09 -2.53
CA CYS A 130 15.38 22.39 -1.24
C CYS A 130 16.72 22.19 -0.50
N GLY A 131 17.85 22.60 -1.07
CA GLY A 131 19.18 22.35 -0.49
C GLY A 131 19.77 21.03 -0.99
N ASN A 132 20.23 20.16 -0.11
CA ASN A 132 20.84 18.88 -0.51
C ASN A 132 19.82 17.92 -1.14
N ILE A 133 20.32 16.92 -1.88
CA ILE A 133 19.47 15.92 -2.57
C ILE A 133 18.51 15.24 -1.59
N TYR A 134 18.98 14.80 -0.41
CA TYR A 134 18.11 14.15 0.58
C TYR A 134 16.96 15.05 1.07
N GLN A 135 17.16 16.37 1.10
CA GLN A 135 16.12 17.35 1.48
C GLN A 135 15.11 17.53 0.35
N SER A 136 15.56 17.49 -0.91
CA SER A 136 14.66 17.46 -2.06
C SER A 136 13.83 16.18 -2.11
N ILE A 137 14.42 15.02 -1.81
CA ILE A 137 13.71 13.74 -1.69
C ILE A 137 12.64 13.86 -0.59
N GLU A 138 13.01 14.36 0.59
CA GLU A 138 12.07 14.54 1.70
C GLU A 138 10.93 15.51 1.35
N ALA A 139 11.23 16.65 0.70
CA ALA A 139 10.21 17.59 0.26
C ALA A 139 9.24 16.95 -0.75
N LEU A 140 9.77 16.17 -1.70
CA LEU A 140 8.99 15.44 -2.68
C LEU A 140 8.07 14.40 -2.02
N ASP A 141 8.61 13.59 -1.10
CA ASP A 141 7.85 12.56 -0.39
C ASP A 141 6.78 13.19 0.50
N ARG A 142 7.12 14.25 1.25
CA ARG A 142 6.17 14.97 2.11
C ARG A 142 5.03 15.62 1.33
N ALA A 143 5.27 16.08 0.11
CA ALA A 143 4.21 16.57 -0.76
C ALA A 143 3.21 15.45 -1.11
N GLY A 144 3.70 14.26 -1.44
CA GLY A 144 2.85 13.08 -1.68
C GLY A 144 2.11 12.64 -0.42
N MET A 145 2.80 12.57 0.73
CA MET A 145 2.22 12.26 2.03
C MET A 145 1.09 13.22 2.39
N SER A 146 1.29 14.54 2.23
CA SER A 146 0.25 15.54 2.54
C SER A 146 -1.00 15.36 1.68
N ILE A 147 -0.85 14.96 0.42
CA ILE A 147 -2.00 14.67 -0.46
C ILE A 147 -2.75 13.42 0.02
N ILE A 148 -2.02 12.38 0.45
CA ILE A 148 -2.61 11.16 1.01
C ILE A 148 -3.34 11.48 2.33
N GLU A 149 -2.80 12.34 3.20
CA GLU A 149 -3.50 12.79 4.42
C GLU A 149 -4.79 13.56 4.13
N ASN A 150 -4.85 14.26 3.00
CA ASN A 150 -6.05 14.95 2.52
C ASN A 150 -7.06 14.00 1.83
N LEU A 151 -6.77 12.69 1.83
CA LEU A 151 -7.64 11.64 1.31
C LEU A 151 -8.09 11.85 -0.15
N ASN A 152 -7.25 12.48 -0.98
CA ASN A 152 -7.64 12.89 -2.34
C ASN A 152 -6.97 12.04 -3.43
N PRO A 153 -7.67 11.05 -4.03
CA PRO A 153 -7.08 10.16 -5.04
C PRO A 153 -6.73 10.87 -6.36
N THR A 154 -7.49 11.89 -6.74
CA THR A 154 -7.24 12.66 -7.98
C THR A 154 -5.96 13.46 -7.86
N GLU A 155 -5.77 14.17 -6.74
CA GLU A 155 -4.54 14.91 -6.48
C GLU A 155 -3.33 13.98 -6.36
N PHE A 156 -3.49 12.79 -5.77
CA PHE A 156 -2.41 11.81 -5.68
C PHE A 156 -2.00 11.32 -7.08
N THR A 157 -2.97 11.03 -7.93
CA THR A 157 -2.74 10.69 -9.35
C THR A 157 -2.02 11.81 -10.09
N ASN A 158 -2.43 13.06 -9.89
CA ASN A 158 -1.80 14.23 -10.51
C ASN A 158 -0.36 14.44 -10.02
N TYR A 159 -0.11 14.24 -8.72
CA TYR A 159 1.24 14.26 -8.14
C TYR A 159 2.15 13.21 -8.78
N LEU A 160 1.68 11.96 -8.90
CA LEU A 160 2.44 10.88 -9.53
C LEU A 160 2.74 11.18 -11.00
N LYS A 161 1.77 11.71 -11.76
CA LYS A 161 1.97 12.13 -13.16
C LYS A 161 2.97 13.27 -13.29
N LYS A 162 2.94 14.23 -12.36
CA LYS A 162 3.79 15.42 -12.40
C LYS A 162 5.26 15.09 -12.09
N TYR A 163 5.50 14.33 -11.03
CA TYR A 163 6.87 14.11 -10.53
C TYR A 163 7.44 12.75 -10.90
N GLY A 164 6.61 11.75 -11.19
CA GLY A 164 7.06 10.39 -11.41
C GLY A 164 7.70 9.76 -10.17
N ASN A 165 7.36 10.22 -8.96
CA ASN A 165 7.94 9.69 -7.73
C ASN A 165 7.74 8.16 -7.66
N THR A 166 8.81 7.45 -7.39
CA THR A 166 8.93 5.99 -7.45
C THR A 166 8.28 5.24 -6.27
N ILE A 167 7.14 5.73 -5.77
CA ILE A 167 6.37 5.07 -4.69
C ILE A 167 5.90 3.68 -5.18
N CYS A 168 6.40 2.62 -4.57
CA CYS A 168 6.17 1.24 -5.06
C CYS A 168 4.71 0.80 -4.84
N GLY A 169 4.12 1.14 -3.70
CA GLY A 169 2.73 0.85 -3.33
C GLY A 169 1.73 1.91 -3.78
N ARG A 170 2.03 2.70 -4.82
CA ARG A 170 1.13 3.74 -5.34
C ARG A 170 -0.27 3.21 -5.70
N HIS A 171 -0.37 1.99 -6.22
CA HIS A 171 -1.65 1.38 -6.60
C HIS A 171 -2.45 0.90 -5.37
N PRO A 172 -1.87 0.17 -4.41
CA PRO A 172 -2.50 -0.06 -3.09
C PRO A 172 -2.97 1.23 -2.39
N ILE A 173 -2.17 2.30 -2.42
CA ILE A 173 -2.54 3.61 -1.86
C ILE A 173 -3.74 4.20 -2.63
N GLY A 174 -3.72 4.15 -3.96
CA GLY A 174 -4.82 4.59 -4.81
C GLY A 174 -6.14 3.88 -4.48
N ILE A 175 -6.10 2.56 -4.30
CA ILE A 175 -7.27 1.76 -3.86
C ILE A 175 -7.77 2.25 -2.50
N LEU A 176 -6.88 2.43 -1.51
CA LEU A 176 -7.28 2.91 -0.17
C LEU A 176 -7.98 4.27 -0.26
N LEU A 177 -7.38 5.23 -0.97
CA LEU A 177 -7.94 6.57 -1.12
C LEU A 177 -9.33 6.53 -1.78
N GLN A 178 -9.51 5.68 -2.79
CA GLN A 178 -10.80 5.49 -3.46
C GLN A 178 -11.83 4.81 -2.55
N ALA A 179 -11.43 3.83 -1.75
CA ALA A 179 -12.31 3.16 -0.79
C ALA A 179 -12.81 4.14 0.28
N VAL A 180 -11.91 4.98 0.82
CA VAL A 180 -12.28 6.02 1.78
C VAL A 180 -13.24 7.04 1.17
N GLN A 181 -12.97 7.52 -0.05
CA GLN A 181 -13.87 8.44 -0.76
C GLN A 181 -15.26 7.84 -1.02
N GLU A 182 -15.35 6.55 -1.32
CA GLU A 182 -16.64 5.86 -1.49
C GLU A 182 -17.45 5.88 -0.18
N LEU A 183 -16.81 5.61 0.97
CA LEU A 183 -17.47 5.66 2.27
C LEU A 183 -17.96 7.07 2.62
N LEU A 184 -17.09 8.07 2.50
CA LEU A 184 -17.43 9.48 2.79
C LEU A 184 -18.55 10.02 1.89
N ARG A 185 -18.66 9.52 0.66
CA ARG A 185 -19.73 9.90 -0.27
C ARG A 185 -21.07 9.26 0.09
N ASN A 186 -21.05 8.03 0.59
CA ASN A 186 -22.25 7.26 0.87
C ASN A 186 -22.82 7.54 2.27
N ASP A 187 -21.99 7.99 3.21
CA ASP A 187 -22.41 8.36 4.55
C ASP A 187 -21.69 9.63 5.03
N SER A 188 -22.44 10.74 5.09
CA SER A 188 -21.92 12.03 5.55
C SER A 188 -21.62 12.10 7.05
N THR A 189 -22.00 11.08 7.82
CA THR A 189 -21.71 10.99 9.26
C THR A 189 -20.33 10.38 9.53
N ILE A 190 -19.79 9.61 8.59
CA ILE A 190 -18.45 9.05 8.68
C ILE A 190 -17.45 10.17 8.46
N SER A 191 -16.48 10.27 9.36
CA SER A 191 -15.28 11.07 9.16
C SER A 191 -14.05 10.17 9.15
N ALA A 192 -13.03 10.56 8.39
CA ALA A 192 -11.82 9.78 8.22
C ALA A 192 -10.60 10.68 8.37
N ASN A 193 -9.61 10.23 9.15
CA ASN A 193 -8.37 10.96 9.39
C ASN A 193 -7.16 10.05 9.13
N LEU A 194 -6.36 10.40 8.13
CA LEU A 194 -5.09 9.74 7.87
C LEU A 194 -3.93 10.63 8.29
N LYS A 195 -3.02 10.10 9.10
CA LYS A 195 -1.80 10.79 9.53
C LYS A 195 -0.56 9.95 9.36
N PHE A 196 0.46 10.54 8.77
CA PHE A 196 1.81 9.99 8.81
C PHE A 196 2.44 10.25 10.17
N LEU A 197 2.94 9.18 10.79
CA LEU A 197 3.51 9.16 12.13
C LEU A 197 5.03 9.26 12.11
N LYS A 198 5.66 8.75 11.05
CA LYS A 198 7.12 8.72 10.92
C LYS A 198 7.54 8.74 9.47
N TYR A 199 8.69 9.38 9.23
CA TYR A 199 9.39 9.39 7.95
C TYR A 199 10.88 9.12 8.20
N ALA A 200 11.49 8.34 7.32
CA ALA A 200 12.91 8.02 7.34
C ALA A 200 13.44 7.81 5.93
N GLN A 201 14.76 7.91 5.76
CA GLN A 201 15.47 7.55 4.54
C GLN A 201 16.51 6.49 4.90
N SER A 202 16.74 5.52 4.03
CA SER A 202 17.79 4.50 4.22
C SER A 202 19.19 5.11 4.40
N SER A 203 19.42 6.27 3.78
CA SER A 203 20.65 7.05 3.80
C SER A 203 20.37 8.47 3.32
N GLN A 204 21.24 9.43 3.66
CA GLN A 204 21.15 10.80 3.15
C GLN A 204 21.97 10.96 1.87
N CYS A 205 21.31 10.98 0.70
CA CYS A 205 21.97 11.30 -0.56
C CYS A 205 22.48 12.75 -0.57
N ARG A 206 23.75 12.94 -0.88
CA ARG A 206 24.41 14.25 -1.04
C ARG A 206 24.94 14.45 -2.45
N ASN A 207 25.27 13.35 -3.15
CA ASN A 207 25.90 13.37 -4.46
C ASN A 207 25.09 12.51 -5.45
N VAL A 208 25.29 12.74 -6.75
CA VAL A 208 24.53 12.07 -7.83
C VAL A 208 24.78 10.56 -7.96
N ASN A 209 25.84 10.07 -7.34
CA ASN A 209 26.20 8.65 -7.30
C ASN A 209 25.58 7.92 -6.10
N ASP A 210 25.00 8.66 -5.15
CA ASP A 210 24.33 8.05 -4.00
C ASP A 210 23.00 7.45 -4.44
N SER A 211 22.42 6.60 -3.58
CA SER A 211 21.04 6.16 -3.72
C SER A 211 20.42 5.91 -2.35
N SER A 212 19.11 6.08 -2.25
CA SER A 212 18.35 5.86 -1.02
C SER A 212 16.94 5.37 -1.34
N VAL A 213 16.32 4.74 -0.35
CA VAL A 213 14.87 4.46 -0.33
C VAL A 213 14.27 5.19 0.87
N SER A 214 13.12 5.85 0.66
CA SER A 214 12.37 6.50 1.72
C SER A 214 11.31 5.57 2.31
N TYR A 215 11.08 5.68 3.61
CA TYR A 215 10.08 4.91 4.36
C TYR A 215 9.16 5.86 5.12
N ALA A 216 7.87 5.57 5.11
CA ALA A 216 6.88 6.33 5.86
C ALA A 216 5.85 5.38 6.49
N SER A 217 5.37 5.72 7.69
CA SER A 217 4.31 4.96 8.37
C SER A 217 3.12 5.88 8.64
N ALA A 218 1.91 5.44 8.34
CA ALA A 218 0.67 6.18 8.58
C ALA A 218 -0.40 5.31 9.26
N ALA A 219 -1.36 5.97 9.90
CA ALA A 219 -2.58 5.36 10.40
C ALA A 219 -3.79 6.11 9.86
N LEU A 220 -4.81 5.36 9.46
CA LEU A 220 -6.14 5.85 9.10
C LEU A 220 -7.08 5.48 10.24
N VAL A 221 -7.87 6.44 10.71
CA VAL A 221 -8.91 6.26 11.72
C VAL A 221 -10.23 6.80 11.18
N PHE A 222 -11.31 6.06 11.41
CA PHE A 222 -12.68 6.52 11.17
C PHE A 222 -13.29 6.97 12.50
N GLU A 223 -13.99 8.10 12.50
CA GLU A 223 -14.77 8.64 13.64
C GLU A 223 -16.23 8.86 13.23
#